data_AF-A0A2M7KR88-F1
#
_entry.id   AF-A0A2M7KR88-F1
#
_cell.length_a   1.000
_cell.length_b   1.000
_cell.length_c   1.000
_cell.angle_alpha   90.00
_cell.angle_beta   90.00
_cell.angle_gamma   90.00
#
_symmetry.space_group_name_H-M   'P 1'
#
loop_
_entity.id
_entity.type
_entity.pdbx_description
1 polymer ?
#
loop_
_entity_poly.entity_id
_entity_poly.type
_entity_poly.pdbx_seq_one_letter_code
_entity_poly.pdbx_strand_id
1 'polypeptide(L)'
;MAEGPAPRPAPPRRKKPSSGEPLFDGRTILFLCVGVAMFATLAAMIHGRAGAGGTAGLTGPTREYANSLVDAQLYDAAAVEYERLLEGGRLDDNQRANLSLVVADLYKDEAHDYAKALQYYLRVKHLYPKSKLADQVGPKIVECLERLGRSLDAKLELEAQTKLDSDKGASGAPEGKAVVARIGKREITYADLDKEIKKLPDYLREQFDQPGKKVEFLQQYLATELLYDKAKRLNLETDPEIVENAFQVKRSMMVQKLLDQEVRNAVKLTPEDLKLYYEAHKDRYTKKENGKVVGQKTLVEAKDELEGDLRREREQGAQQKLLQQLMQAENVQLYTDLFPADASKLHDRGVKAK
;
A
#
# COMPACT_ATOMS: atom_id res chain seq x y z
N MET A 1 -17.14 -53.90 -56.15
CA MET A 1 -17.12 -54.93 -55.10
C MET A 1 -16.06 -54.52 -54.09
N ALA A 2 -16.42 -54.58 -52.81
CA ALA A 2 -15.67 -54.09 -51.68
C ALA A 2 -14.62 -55.09 -51.20
N GLU A 3 -13.50 -54.58 -50.67
CA GLU A 3 -12.54 -55.19 -49.74
C GLU A 3 -11.57 -54.04 -49.39
N GLY A 4 -11.19 -53.66 -48.18
CA GLY A 4 -11.18 -54.20 -46.82
C GLY A 4 -9.96 -53.53 -46.13
N PRO A 5 -9.99 -53.15 -44.83
CA PRO A 5 -9.16 -52.05 -44.30
C PRO A 5 -7.73 -52.43 -43.86
N ALA A 6 -6.88 -51.40 -43.72
CA ALA A 6 -5.44 -51.44 -43.45
C ALA A 6 -5.00 -52.12 -42.12
N PRO A 7 -3.80 -52.73 -42.05
CA PRO A 7 -3.22 -53.25 -40.80
C PRO A 7 -2.37 -52.23 -40.03
N ARG A 8 -2.39 -52.37 -38.69
CA ARG A 8 -1.85 -51.48 -37.64
C ARG A 8 -0.31 -51.54 -37.50
N PRO A 9 0.35 -50.47 -37.01
CA PRO A 9 1.77 -50.51 -36.64
C PRO A 9 2.03 -51.22 -35.29
N ALA A 10 3.21 -51.84 -35.20
CA ALA A 10 3.69 -52.74 -34.15
C ALA A 10 3.97 -52.08 -32.78
N PRO A 11 3.98 -52.85 -31.66
CA PRO A 11 4.25 -52.30 -30.33
C PRO A 11 5.76 -52.07 -30.07
N PRO A 12 6.14 -51.10 -29.21
CA PRO A 12 7.54 -50.81 -28.94
C PRO A 12 8.19 -51.86 -28.01
N ARG A 13 9.46 -52.16 -28.31
CA ARG A 13 10.31 -53.14 -27.60
C ARG A 13 10.66 -52.67 -26.18
N ARG A 14 10.45 -53.55 -25.19
CA ARG A 14 10.92 -53.39 -23.79
C ARG A 14 12.44 -53.48 -23.72
N LYS A 15 13.11 -52.52 -23.06
CA LYS A 15 14.52 -52.61 -22.64
C LYS A 15 14.64 -53.34 -21.29
N LYS A 16 15.68 -54.18 -21.15
CA LYS A 16 16.05 -54.93 -19.93
C LYS A 16 16.60 -54.01 -18.82
N PRO A 17 16.56 -54.43 -17.54
CA PRO A 17 16.86 -53.58 -16.39
C PRO A 17 18.38 -53.48 -16.13
N SER A 18 18.85 -52.28 -15.78
CA SER A 18 20.20 -52.06 -15.24
C SER A 18 20.21 -52.24 -13.72
N SER A 19 21.32 -52.79 -13.24
CA SER A 19 21.72 -53.06 -11.86
C SER A 19 21.41 -51.92 -10.87
N GLY A 20 20.98 -52.31 -9.67
CA GLY A 20 20.61 -51.41 -8.58
C GLY A 20 21.80 -50.70 -7.93
N GLU A 21 21.60 -49.41 -7.67
CA GLU A 21 22.41 -48.62 -6.74
C GLU A 21 21.65 -48.48 -5.40
N PRO A 22 22.36 -48.39 -4.27
CA PRO A 22 21.72 -48.33 -2.96
C PRO A 22 21.02 -46.99 -2.74
N LEU A 23 19.86 -47.04 -2.09
CA LEU A 23 18.93 -45.91 -1.92
C LEU A 23 19.45 -44.78 -1.00
N PHE A 24 20.62 -44.92 -0.37
CA PHE A 24 21.21 -43.88 0.48
C PHE A 24 22.73 -43.87 0.39
N ASP A 25 23.27 -42.77 -0.11
CA ASP A 25 24.71 -42.50 -0.16
C ASP A 25 25.18 -41.94 1.20
N GLY A 26 26.41 -42.24 1.63
CA GLY A 26 26.93 -41.88 2.96
C GLY A 26 26.92 -40.38 3.27
N ARG A 27 26.79 -39.53 2.24
CA ARG A 27 26.63 -38.07 2.37
C ARG A 27 25.24 -37.67 2.84
N THR A 28 24.18 -38.43 2.53
CA THR A 28 22.81 -38.12 2.98
C THR A 28 22.62 -38.42 4.46
N ILE A 29 23.31 -39.43 5.00
CA ILE A 29 23.30 -39.76 6.43
C ILE A 29 24.07 -38.71 7.26
N LEU A 30 25.15 -38.15 6.71
CA LEU A 30 25.91 -37.08 7.37
C LEU A 30 25.10 -35.77 7.52
N PHE A 31 24.28 -35.41 6.53
CA PHE A 31 23.39 -34.24 6.62
C PHE A 31 22.23 -34.44 7.62
N LEU A 32 21.74 -35.67 7.79
CA LEU A 32 20.69 -35.97 8.77
C LEU A 32 21.21 -35.82 10.21
N CYS A 33 22.45 -36.23 10.49
CA CYS A 33 23.05 -36.14 11.83
C CYS A 33 23.49 -34.71 12.20
N VAL A 34 23.98 -33.91 11.25
CA VAL A 34 24.33 -32.49 11.51
C VAL A 34 23.08 -31.63 11.72
N GLY A 35 21.95 -31.97 11.07
CA GLY A 35 20.66 -31.33 11.29
C GLY A 35 20.10 -31.55 12.69
N VAL A 36 20.20 -32.77 13.25
CA VAL A 36 19.71 -33.08 14.60
C VAL A 36 20.57 -32.44 15.70
N ALA A 37 21.89 -32.32 15.49
CA ALA A 37 22.78 -31.65 16.45
C ALA A 37 22.57 -30.13 16.49
N MET A 38 22.32 -29.47 15.36
CA MET A 38 21.97 -28.03 15.33
C MET A 38 20.58 -27.75 15.94
N PHE A 39 19.62 -28.67 15.77
CA PHE A 39 18.29 -28.54 16.35
C PHE A 39 18.29 -28.70 17.89
N ALA A 40 19.14 -29.59 18.42
CA ALA A 40 19.30 -29.76 19.86
C ALA A 40 19.97 -28.53 20.53
N THR A 41 20.91 -27.87 19.86
CA THR A 41 21.51 -26.61 20.38
C THR A 41 20.54 -25.44 20.30
N LEU A 42 19.65 -25.41 19.30
CA LEU A 42 18.61 -24.39 19.20
C LEU A 42 17.50 -24.61 20.26
N ALA A 43 17.14 -25.86 20.54
CA ALA A 43 16.21 -26.19 21.61
C ALA A 43 16.76 -25.85 23.01
N ALA A 44 18.07 -26.01 23.25
CA ALA A 44 18.71 -25.60 24.51
C ALA A 44 18.78 -24.07 24.68
N MET A 45 18.83 -23.29 23.60
CA MET A 45 18.72 -21.82 23.67
C MET A 45 17.29 -21.30 23.82
N ILE A 46 16.27 -22.12 23.50
CA ILE A 46 14.85 -21.75 23.67
C ILE A 46 14.35 -22.03 25.09
N HIS A 47 14.93 -23.00 25.81
CA HIS A 47 14.53 -23.31 27.20
C HIS A 47 15.33 -22.55 28.29
N GLY A 48 16.28 -21.69 27.90
CA GLY A 48 17.16 -20.98 28.84
C GLY A 48 16.69 -19.62 29.33
N ARG A 49 15.43 -19.21 29.07
CA ARG A 49 14.98 -17.84 29.37
C ARG A 49 13.65 -17.73 30.12
N ALA A 50 13.28 -18.75 30.89
CA ALA A 50 12.19 -18.65 31.86
C ALA A 50 12.76 -18.77 33.28
N GLY A 51 12.67 -17.70 34.07
CA GLY A 51 12.71 -17.81 35.54
C GLY A 51 13.64 -16.88 36.33
N ALA A 52 14.84 -16.55 35.86
CA ALA A 52 15.86 -16.03 36.79
C ALA A 52 15.86 -14.50 37.06
N GLY A 53 15.11 -13.68 36.31
CA GLY A 53 15.29 -12.22 36.33
C GLY A 53 14.32 -11.39 37.21
N GLY A 54 13.08 -11.85 37.41
CA GLY A 54 12.00 -10.96 37.85
C GLY A 54 11.82 -10.82 39.36
N THR A 55 12.45 -11.68 40.16
CA THR A 55 11.88 -12.00 41.47
C THR A 55 12.91 -11.92 42.60
N ALA A 56 14.01 -11.19 42.40
CA ALA A 56 15.19 -11.15 43.29
C ALA A 56 14.99 -10.57 44.72
N GLY A 57 13.77 -10.47 45.24
CA GLY A 57 13.49 -9.87 46.57
C GLY A 57 12.30 -10.42 47.36
N LEU A 58 11.65 -11.51 46.93
CA LEU A 58 10.55 -12.14 47.68
C LEU A 58 10.97 -13.55 48.08
N THR A 59 11.32 -13.78 49.35
CA THR A 59 11.71 -15.11 49.85
C THR A 59 10.64 -15.66 50.78
N GLY A 60 10.30 -16.95 50.68
CA GLY A 60 9.35 -17.60 51.59
C GLY A 60 8.70 -18.89 51.05
N PRO A 61 8.08 -19.71 51.92
CA PRO A 61 7.60 -21.06 51.57
C PRO A 61 6.56 -21.09 50.45
N THR A 62 5.63 -20.12 50.43
CA THR A 62 4.57 -20.02 49.40
C THR A 62 5.13 -19.80 48.00
N ARG A 63 6.28 -19.13 47.90
CA ARG A 63 6.93 -18.90 46.61
C ARG A 63 7.78 -20.08 46.17
N GLU A 64 8.50 -20.72 47.09
CA GLU A 64 9.20 -21.96 46.78
C GLU A 64 8.22 -23.02 46.29
N TYR A 65 7.02 -23.07 46.88
CA TYR A 65 5.92 -23.87 46.37
C TYR A 65 5.49 -23.47 44.95
N ALA A 66 5.25 -22.18 44.68
CA ALA A 66 4.92 -21.70 43.33
C ALA A 66 6.01 -22.04 42.28
N ASN A 67 7.29 -21.90 42.63
CA ASN A 67 8.42 -22.32 41.78
C ASN A 67 8.39 -23.83 41.52
N SER A 68 8.18 -24.64 42.56
CA SER A 68 8.13 -26.11 42.41
C SER A 68 6.98 -26.56 41.49
N LEU A 69 5.86 -25.82 41.46
CA LEU A 69 4.77 -26.05 40.51
C LEU A 69 5.20 -25.72 39.08
N VAL A 70 5.99 -24.66 38.86
CA VAL A 70 6.57 -24.34 37.55
C VAL A 70 7.53 -25.46 37.11
N ASP A 71 8.42 -25.92 38.00
CA ASP A 71 9.38 -27.00 37.70
C ASP A 71 8.65 -28.32 37.36
N ALA A 72 7.50 -28.54 37.99
CA ALA A 72 6.60 -29.67 37.70
C ALA A 72 5.70 -29.45 36.47
N GLN A 73 5.85 -28.33 35.74
CA GLN A 73 5.04 -27.94 34.59
C GLN A 73 3.54 -27.78 34.90
N LEU A 74 3.19 -27.52 36.16
CA LEU A 74 1.83 -27.27 36.63
C LEU A 74 1.52 -25.76 36.57
N TYR A 75 1.55 -25.19 35.36
CA TYR A 75 1.56 -23.74 35.15
C TYR A 75 0.31 -23.02 35.64
N ASP A 76 -0.89 -23.59 35.47
CA ASP A 76 -2.12 -23.01 36.01
C ASP A 76 -2.10 -22.94 37.54
N ALA A 77 -1.63 -24.02 38.19
CA ALA A 77 -1.51 -24.05 39.65
C ALA A 77 -0.43 -23.08 40.14
N ALA A 78 0.70 -22.98 39.42
CA ALA A 78 1.76 -22.03 39.71
C ALA A 78 1.26 -20.58 39.59
N ALA A 79 0.52 -20.25 38.53
CA ALA A 79 -0.06 -18.92 38.32
C ALA A 79 -0.99 -18.54 39.48
N VAL A 80 -1.88 -19.45 39.92
CA VAL A 80 -2.77 -19.21 41.07
C VAL A 80 -1.99 -18.93 42.36
N GLU A 81 -0.88 -19.62 42.62
CA GLU A 81 -0.06 -19.33 43.81
C GLU A 81 0.66 -17.99 43.69
N TYR A 82 1.13 -17.61 42.50
CA TYR A 82 1.68 -16.28 42.26
C TYR A 82 0.64 -15.15 42.36
N GLU A 83 -0.60 -15.40 41.94
CA GLU A 83 -1.72 -14.48 42.16
C GLU A 83 -2.02 -14.30 43.64
N ARG A 84 -2.04 -15.38 44.42
CA ARG A 84 -2.19 -15.32 45.87
C ARG A 84 -1.06 -14.52 46.53
N LEU A 85 0.17 -14.69 46.05
CA LEU A 85 1.31 -13.88 46.48
C LEU A 85 1.15 -12.40 46.10
N LEU A 86 0.55 -12.10 44.95
CA LEU A 86 0.30 -10.73 44.48
C LEU A 86 -0.76 -10.02 45.33
N GLU A 87 -1.75 -10.77 45.81
CA GLU A 87 -2.81 -10.29 46.70
C GLU A 87 -2.36 -10.24 48.17
N GLY A 88 -1.39 -11.07 48.55
CA GLY A 88 -0.83 -11.13 49.90
C GLY A 88 0.33 -10.16 50.17
N GLY A 89 0.53 -9.82 51.44
CA GLY A 89 1.77 -9.24 51.97
C GLY A 89 2.08 -7.76 51.65
N ARG A 90 3.17 -7.28 52.26
CA ARG A 90 3.73 -5.92 52.13
C ARG A 90 4.62 -5.84 50.90
N LEU A 91 4.03 -5.86 49.70
CA LEU A 91 4.76 -5.70 48.43
C LEU A 91 4.79 -4.23 47.99
N ASP A 92 5.96 -3.77 47.55
CA ASP A 92 6.12 -2.48 46.86
C ASP A 92 5.67 -2.57 45.38
N ASP A 93 5.54 -1.40 44.73
CA ASP A 93 5.05 -1.31 43.35
C ASP A 93 5.92 -2.06 42.33
N ASN A 94 7.24 -2.12 42.55
CA ASN A 94 8.15 -2.85 41.66
C ASN A 94 7.99 -4.35 41.82
N GLN A 95 7.86 -4.83 43.07
CA GLN A 95 7.59 -6.23 43.38
C GLN A 95 6.24 -6.66 42.81
N ARG A 96 5.20 -5.83 42.92
CA ARG A 96 3.88 -6.12 42.33
C ARG A 96 3.89 -6.09 40.80
N ALA A 97 4.63 -5.16 40.19
CA ALA A 97 4.80 -5.12 38.73
C ALA A 97 5.52 -6.37 38.22
N ASN A 98 6.62 -6.75 38.88
CA ASN A 98 7.39 -7.94 38.56
C ASN A 98 6.56 -9.22 38.68
N LEU A 99 5.81 -9.36 39.78
CA LEU A 99 4.98 -10.54 40.00
C LEU A 99 3.79 -10.59 39.03
N SER A 100 3.18 -9.45 38.72
CA SER A 100 2.15 -9.36 37.66
C SER A 100 2.72 -9.77 36.29
N LEU A 101 3.97 -9.39 35.99
CA LEU A 101 4.64 -9.80 34.75
C LEU A 101 4.87 -11.32 34.71
N VAL A 102 5.31 -11.92 35.82
CA VAL A 102 5.50 -13.38 35.92
C VAL A 102 4.20 -14.13 35.69
N VAL A 103 3.10 -13.71 36.32
CA VAL A 103 1.77 -14.31 36.13
C VAL A 103 1.32 -14.16 34.67
N ALA A 104 1.51 -12.98 34.08
CA ALA A 104 1.16 -12.73 32.68
C ALA A 104 1.93 -13.62 31.71
N ASP A 105 3.25 -13.77 31.91
CA ASP A 105 4.11 -14.60 31.06
C ASP A 105 3.77 -16.08 31.21
N LEU A 106 3.48 -16.58 32.42
CA LEU A 106 3.00 -17.96 32.64
C LEU A 106 1.70 -18.23 31.87
N TYR A 107 0.73 -17.31 31.92
CA TYR A 107 -0.51 -17.49 31.17
C TYR A 107 -0.30 -17.39 29.66
N LYS A 108 0.57 -16.49 29.17
CA LYS A 108 0.81 -16.30 27.74
C LYS A 108 1.56 -17.48 27.13
N ASP A 109 2.70 -17.80 27.73
CA ASP A 109 3.71 -18.65 27.12
C ASP A 109 3.46 -20.14 27.42
N GLU A 110 2.94 -20.45 28.62
CA GLU A 110 2.78 -21.85 29.06
C GLU A 110 1.32 -22.31 29.01
N ALA A 111 0.37 -21.53 29.57
CA ALA A 111 -1.04 -21.90 29.57
C ALA A 111 -1.80 -21.50 28.29
N HIS A 112 -1.18 -20.66 27.45
CA HIS A 112 -1.79 -20.04 26.27
C HIS A 112 -3.16 -19.36 26.52
N ASP A 113 -3.41 -18.93 27.76
CA ASP A 113 -4.59 -18.15 28.16
C ASP A 113 -4.29 -16.67 27.95
N TYR A 114 -4.44 -16.23 26.70
CA TYR A 114 -4.18 -14.84 26.30
C TYR A 114 -5.11 -13.83 26.97
N ALA A 115 -6.29 -14.25 27.45
CA ALA A 115 -7.23 -13.38 28.14
C ALA A 115 -6.73 -13.04 29.55
N LYS A 116 -6.29 -14.05 30.31
CA LYS A 116 -5.65 -13.83 31.61
C LYS A 116 -4.31 -13.13 31.45
N ALA A 117 -3.48 -13.51 30.48
CA ALA A 117 -2.22 -12.82 30.22
C ALA A 117 -2.43 -11.30 29.99
N LEU A 118 -3.41 -10.95 29.13
CA LEU A 118 -3.77 -9.56 28.86
C LEU A 118 -4.18 -8.79 30.13
N GLN A 119 -4.96 -9.40 31.01
CA GLN A 119 -5.36 -8.80 32.29
C GLN A 119 -4.14 -8.37 33.12
N TYR A 120 -3.15 -9.25 33.25
CA TYR A 120 -1.96 -8.97 34.06
C TYR A 120 -0.98 -8.01 33.38
N TYR A 121 -0.83 -8.04 32.05
CA TYR A 121 -0.04 -7.00 31.36
C TYR A 121 -0.67 -5.60 31.48
N LEU A 122 -2.00 -5.50 31.35
CA LEU A 122 -2.71 -4.23 31.59
C LEU A 122 -2.56 -3.76 33.04
N ARG A 123 -2.53 -4.69 34.00
CA ARG A 123 -2.24 -4.38 35.40
C ARG A 123 -0.87 -3.71 35.55
N VAL A 124 0.18 -4.23 34.91
CA VAL A 124 1.51 -3.61 34.91
C VAL A 124 1.46 -2.20 34.31
N LYS A 125 0.86 -2.06 33.12
CA LYS A 125 0.77 -0.78 32.41
C LYS A 125 0.04 0.30 33.20
N HIS A 126 -1.09 -0.04 33.84
CA HIS A 126 -1.98 0.96 34.44
C HIS A 126 -1.77 1.18 35.94
N LEU A 127 -1.41 0.13 36.69
CA LEU A 127 -1.21 0.27 38.14
C LEU A 127 0.24 0.60 38.49
N TYR A 128 1.20 0.23 37.64
CA TYR A 128 2.63 0.43 37.90
C TYR A 128 3.34 1.17 36.76
N PRO A 129 2.83 2.33 36.28
CA PRO A 129 3.36 3.02 35.11
C PRO A 129 4.78 3.58 35.28
N LYS A 130 5.26 3.72 36.54
CA LYS A 130 6.63 4.17 36.84
C LYS A 130 7.66 3.02 36.85
N SER A 131 7.21 1.77 36.78
CA SER A 131 8.11 0.62 36.72
C SER A 131 8.84 0.58 35.39
N LYS A 132 10.10 0.12 35.39
CA LYS A 132 10.87 -0.14 34.16
C LYS A 132 10.24 -1.23 33.26
N LEU A 133 9.25 -1.95 33.78
CA LEU A 133 8.50 -2.96 33.06
C LEU A 133 7.31 -2.40 32.27
N ALA A 134 6.85 -1.18 32.56
CA ALA A 134 5.66 -0.60 31.90
C ALA A 134 5.86 -0.47 30.38
N ASP A 135 7.08 -0.14 29.94
CA ASP A 135 7.44 -0.03 28.52
C ASP A 135 7.56 -1.43 27.86
N GLN A 136 7.88 -2.47 28.63
CA GLN A 136 8.12 -3.83 28.12
C GLN A 136 6.83 -4.61 27.86
N VAL A 137 5.74 -4.26 28.55
CA VAL A 137 4.46 -4.98 28.42
C VAL A 137 3.64 -4.55 27.20
N GLY A 138 3.94 -3.39 26.61
CA GLY A 138 3.23 -2.87 25.44
C GLY A 138 3.13 -3.87 24.28
N PRO A 139 4.26 -4.37 23.74
CA PRO A 139 4.23 -5.36 22.66
C PRO A 139 3.50 -6.65 23.04
N LYS A 140 3.60 -7.07 24.31
CA LYS A 140 2.93 -8.27 24.84
C LYS A 140 1.41 -8.08 24.92
N ILE A 141 0.92 -6.87 25.20
CA ILE A 141 -0.51 -6.53 25.15
C ILE A 141 -1.04 -6.62 23.72
N VAL A 142 -0.30 -6.08 22.74
CA VAL A 142 -0.66 -6.17 21.31
C VAL A 142 -0.74 -7.63 20.87
N GLU A 143 0.27 -8.43 21.21
CA GLU A 143 0.31 -9.87 20.91
C GLU A 143 -0.92 -10.60 21.48
N CYS A 144 -1.28 -10.36 22.75
CA CYS A 144 -2.46 -10.99 23.35
C CYS A 144 -3.76 -10.57 22.67
N LEU A 145 -3.92 -9.28 22.33
CA LEU A 145 -5.10 -8.78 21.63
C LEU A 145 -5.26 -9.40 20.23
N GLU A 146 -4.16 -9.59 19.50
CA GLU A 146 -4.18 -10.27 18.20
C GLU A 146 -4.58 -11.74 18.32
N ARG A 147 -4.02 -12.46 19.30
CA ARG A 147 -4.37 -13.88 19.56
C ARG A 147 -5.82 -14.08 19.96
N LEU A 148 -6.43 -13.08 20.60
CA LEU A 148 -7.85 -13.05 20.95
C LEU A 148 -8.75 -12.58 19.79
N GLY A 149 -8.21 -12.28 18.61
CA GLY A 149 -8.97 -11.79 17.46
C GLY A 149 -9.43 -10.33 17.58
N ARG A 150 -8.89 -9.57 18.55
CA ARG A 150 -9.24 -8.17 18.83
C ARG A 150 -8.36 -7.21 18.03
N SER A 151 -8.36 -7.36 16.70
CA SER A 151 -7.42 -6.67 15.79
C SER A 151 -7.54 -5.15 15.79
N LEU A 152 -8.72 -4.59 16.11
CA LEU A 152 -8.87 -3.14 16.27
C LEU A 152 -8.13 -2.67 17.53
N ASP A 153 -8.37 -3.32 18.67
CA ASP A 153 -7.75 -2.98 19.94
C ASP A 153 -6.22 -3.12 19.89
N ALA A 154 -5.71 -4.17 19.22
CA ALA A 154 -4.29 -4.36 18.98
C ALA A 154 -3.66 -3.17 18.22
N LYS A 155 -4.33 -2.70 17.15
CA LYS A 155 -3.88 -1.52 16.39
C LYS A 155 -3.93 -0.24 17.23
N LEU A 156 -4.98 -0.03 18.01
CA LEU A 156 -5.11 1.12 18.90
C LEU A 156 -3.98 1.18 19.93
N GLU A 157 -3.64 0.03 20.51
CA GLU A 157 -2.60 -0.13 21.51
C GLU A 157 -1.19 0.05 20.91
N LEU A 158 -0.93 -0.52 19.73
CA LEU A 158 0.32 -0.32 18.98
C LEU A 158 0.51 1.17 18.62
N GLU A 159 -0.54 1.83 18.12
CA GLU A 159 -0.52 3.27 17.85
C GLU A 159 -0.22 4.10 19.11
N ALA A 160 -0.78 3.72 20.27
CA ALA A 160 -0.52 4.40 21.53
C ALA A 160 0.95 4.29 21.97
N GLN A 161 1.58 3.13 21.74
CA GLN A 161 3.01 2.92 22.03
C GLN A 161 3.89 3.77 21.10
N THR A 162 3.58 3.79 19.80
CA THR A 162 4.35 4.62 18.84
C THR A 162 4.26 6.12 19.11
N LYS A 163 3.17 6.60 19.73
CA LYS A 163 3.02 8.00 20.16
C LYS A 163 3.85 8.35 21.39
N LEU A 164 3.94 7.45 22.37
CA LEU A 164 4.74 7.63 23.58
C LEU A 164 6.26 7.68 23.28
N ASP A 165 6.71 6.90 22.30
CA ASP A 165 8.09 6.95 21.81
C ASP A 165 8.38 8.22 21.01
N SER A 166 7.37 8.76 20.33
CA SER A 166 7.46 10.00 19.55
C SER A 166 7.49 11.26 20.42
N ASP A 167 6.83 11.25 21.60
CA ASP A 167 6.88 12.35 22.59
C ASP A 167 8.24 12.48 23.30
N LYS A 168 9.08 11.42 23.30
CA LYS A 168 10.48 11.51 23.74
C LYS A 168 11.43 12.08 22.67
N GLY A 169 10.92 12.39 21.46
CA GLY A 169 11.69 12.79 20.28
C GLY A 169 11.48 14.23 19.80
N ALA A 170 10.84 15.11 20.57
CA ALA A 170 10.61 16.50 20.18
C ALA A 170 11.81 17.41 20.48
N SER A 171 12.98 17.10 19.91
CA SER A 171 14.10 18.03 19.73
C SER A 171 15.09 17.40 18.75
N GLY A 172 14.99 17.76 17.46
CA GLY A 172 16.02 17.42 16.46
C GLY A 172 15.64 16.42 15.37
N ALA A 173 14.36 16.31 14.97
CA ALA A 173 14.03 15.58 13.74
C ALA A 173 14.44 16.41 12.50
N PRO A 174 15.08 15.81 11.48
CA PRO A 174 15.41 16.51 10.23
C PRO A 174 14.14 17.08 9.59
N GLU A 175 14.26 18.25 8.93
CA GLU A 175 13.13 19.10 8.47
C GLU A 175 11.99 18.34 7.79
N GLY A 176 12.26 17.26 7.04
CA GLY A 176 11.25 16.45 6.37
C GLY A 176 10.37 15.56 7.27
N LYS A 177 10.76 15.29 8.52
CA LYS A 177 9.99 14.45 9.47
C LYS A 177 9.23 15.28 10.52
N ALA A 178 9.35 16.61 10.48
CA ALA A 178 8.64 17.48 11.39
C ALA A 178 7.13 17.42 11.12
N VAL A 179 6.34 17.12 12.16
CA VAL A 179 4.88 17.12 12.09
C VAL A 179 4.40 18.58 12.11
N VAL A 180 3.68 18.99 11.06
CA VAL A 180 3.16 20.35 10.89
C VAL A 180 1.68 20.47 11.24
N ALA A 181 0.92 19.36 11.19
CA ALA A 181 -0.47 19.33 11.64
C ALA A 181 -0.92 17.91 12.01
N ARG A 182 -2.05 17.81 12.72
CA ARG A 182 -2.70 16.54 13.07
C ARG A 182 -4.21 16.63 12.82
N ILE A 183 -4.77 15.64 12.13
CA ILE A 183 -6.23 15.43 11.98
C ILE A 183 -6.60 14.15 12.74
N GLY A 184 -7.11 14.29 13.96
CA GLY A 184 -7.38 13.15 14.83
C GLY A 184 -6.11 12.35 15.12
N LYS A 185 -5.96 11.20 14.47
CA LYS A 185 -4.76 10.34 14.56
C LYS A 185 -3.81 10.45 13.37
N ARG A 186 -4.23 11.10 12.27
CA ARG A 186 -3.41 11.29 11.06
C ARG A 186 -2.48 12.47 11.29
N GLU A 187 -1.18 12.22 11.26
CA GLU A 187 -0.16 13.27 11.27
C GLU A 187 0.13 13.72 9.85
N ILE A 188 0.35 15.02 9.67
CA ILE A 188 0.77 15.63 8.41
C ILE A 188 2.15 16.18 8.65
N THR A 189 3.13 15.66 7.92
CA THR A 189 4.53 16.09 8.04
C THR A 189 4.86 17.19 7.05
N TYR A 190 5.99 17.86 7.26
CA TYR A 190 6.53 18.86 6.33
C TYR A 190 6.75 18.25 4.93
N ALA A 191 7.23 17.00 4.86
CA ALA A 191 7.41 16.29 3.60
C ALA A 191 6.09 16.00 2.89
N ASP A 192 5.01 15.74 3.63
CA ASP A 192 3.69 15.54 3.02
C ASP A 192 3.15 16.86 2.46
N LEU A 193 3.33 17.97 3.17
CA LEU A 193 2.96 19.30 2.68
C LEU A 193 3.73 19.68 1.40
N ASP A 194 5.05 19.46 1.37
CA ASP A 194 5.86 19.75 0.19
C ASP A 194 5.51 18.85 -1.01
N LYS A 195 5.08 17.59 -0.78
CA LYS A 195 4.58 16.71 -1.85
C LYS A 195 3.30 17.27 -2.47
N GLU A 196 2.37 17.77 -1.65
CA GLU A 196 1.13 18.36 -2.14
C GLU A 196 1.40 19.66 -2.92
N ILE A 197 2.30 20.52 -2.44
CA ILE A 197 2.73 21.74 -3.17
C ILE A 197 3.35 21.38 -4.52
N LYS A 198 4.15 20.30 -4.60
CA LYS A 198 4.77 19.86 -5.86
C LYS A 198 3.79 19.41 -6.94
N LYS A 199 2.54 19.07 -6.59
CA LYS A 199 1.47 18.75 -7.55
C LYS A 199 0.90 19.99 -8.23
N LEU A 200 1.12 21.17 -7.67
CA LEU A 200 0.67 22.43 -8.27
C LEU A 200 1.52 22.76 -9.51
N PRO A 201 0.93 23.44 -10.51
CA PRO A 201 1.68 24.02 -11.62
C PRO A 201 2.86 24.89 -11.15
N ASP A 202 3.95 24.86 -11.91
CA ASP A 202 5.22 25.51 -11.55
C ASP A 202 5.06 26.99 -11.14
N TYR A 203 4.24 27.76 -11.88
CA TYR A 203 3.97 29.18 -11.61
C TYR A 203 3.24 29.46 -10.29
N LEU A 204 2.58 28.45 -9.71
CA LEU A 204 1.94 28.55 -8.39
C LEU A 204 2.90 28.13 -7.27
N ARG A 205 3.89 27.26 -7.56
CA ARG A 205 4.80 26.73 -6.53
C ARG A 205 5.69 27.81 -5.92
N GLU A 206 6.18 28.74 -6.73
CA GLU A 206 7.09 29.83 -6.32
C GLU A 206 6.50 30.71 -5.19
N GLN A 207 5.17 30.76 -5.09
CA GLN A 207 4.46 31.54 -4.08
C GLN A 207 4.54 30.90 -2.69
N PHE A 208 4.83 29.61 -2.61
CA PHE A 208 4.87 28.83 -1.37
C PHE A 208 6.29 28.63 -0.83
N ASP A 209 7.30 29.28 -1.38
CA ASP A 209 8.65 29.28 -0.80
C ASP A 209 8.73 30.11 0.50
N GLN A 210 7.77 31.01 0.71
CA GLN A 210 7.66 31.81 1.93
C GLN A 210 6.95 31.03 3.06
N PRO A 211 7.50 30.99 4.30
CA PRO A 211 6.90 30.24 5.41
C PRO A 211 5.44 30.59 5.70
N GLY A 212 5.06 31.87 5.60
CA GLY A 212 3.66 32.31 5.80
C GLY A 212 2.68 31.72 4.78
N LYS A 213 3.11 31.61 3.51
CA LYS A 213 2.29 31.03 2.43
C LYS A 213 2.15 29.51 2.54
N LYS A 214 3.16 28.82 3.07
CA LYS A 214 3.03 27.39 3.40
C LYS A 214 2.00 27.13 4.50
N VAL A 215 1.89 28.02 5.49
CA VAL A 215 0.86 27.90 6.54
C VAL A 215 -0.54 28.10 5.96
N GLU A 216 -0.74 29.10 5.08
CA GLU A 216 -2.01 29.28 4.37
C GLU A 216 -2.38 28.04 3.53
N PHE A 217 -1.41 27.47 2.80
CA PHE A 217 -1.61 26.23 2.05
C PHE A 217 -1.95 25.05 2.95
N LEU A 218 -1.25 24.89 4.08
CA LEU A 218 -1.54 23.86 5.08
C LEU A 218 -2.97 23.99 5.61
N GLN A 219 -3.42 25.20 5.94
CA GLN A 219 -4.79 25.43 6.40
C GLN A 219 -5.83 25.03 5.33
N GLN A 220 -5.59 25.39 4.07
CA GLN A 220 -6.48 25.03 2.96
C GLN A 220 -6.50 23.51 2.71
N TYR A 221 -5.34 22.87 2.79
CA TYR A 221 -5.20 21.42 2.68
C TYR A 221 -5.98 20.71 3.80
N LEU A 222 -5.79 21.15 5.05
CA LEU A 222 -6.51 20.61 6.21
C LEU A 222 -8.04 20.78 6.07
N ALA A 223 -8.49 21.95 5.62
CA ALA A 223 -9.91 22.19 5.39
C ALA A 223 -10.50 21.23 4.35
N THR A 224 -9.77 21.00 3.25
CA THR A 224 -10.17 20.06 2.19
C THR A 224 -10.26 18.63 2.73
N GLU A 225 -9.25 18.18 3.47
CA GLU A 225 -9.22 16.85 4.08
C GLU A 225 -10.38 16.63 5.07
N LEU A 226 -10.70 17.63 5.90
CA LEU A 226 -11.82 17.55 6.85
C LEU A 226 -13.18 17.49 6.14
N LEU A 227 -13.35 18.25 5.06
CA LEU A 227 -14.57 18.20 4.23
C LEU A 227 -14.70 16.86 3.50
N TYR A 228 -13.59 16.31 2.99
CA TYR A 228 -13.56 14.99 2.38
C TYR A 228 -13.92 13.90 3.40
N ASP A 229 -13.34 13.93 4.61
CA ASP A 229 -13.69 13.00 5.69
C ASP A 229 -15.20 13.08 6.04
N LYS A 230 -15.78 14.29 6.02
CA LYS A 230 -17.23 14.47 6.20
C LYS A 230 -18.03 13.86 5.05
N ALA A 231 -17.63 14.07 3.80
CA ALA A 231 -18.27 13.48 2.62
C ALA A 231 -18.26 11.94 2.69
N LYS A 232 -17.15 11.33 3.14
CA LYS A 232 -17.05 9.88 3.35
C LYS A 232 -18.00 9.36 4.42
N ARG A 233 -18.12 10.06 5.56
CA ARG A 233 -19.08 9.70 6.62
C ARG A 233 -20.54 9.81 6.16
N LEU A 234 -20.80 10.68 5.19
CA LEU A 234 -22.10 10.80 4.51
C LEU A 234 -22.28 9.77 3.38
N ASN A 235 -21.28 8.90 3.15
CA ASN A 235 -21.26 7.87 2.12
C ASN A 235 -21.49 8.43 0.69
N LEU A 236 -21.01 9.65 0.42
CA LEU A 236 -21.12 10.27 -0.92
C LEU A 236 -20.28 9.55 -1.98
N GLU A 237 -19.39 8.63 -1.58
CA GLU A 237 -18.63 7.78 -2.51
C GLU A 237 -19.53 6.81 -3.29
N THR A 238 -20.71 6.47 -2.77
CA THR A 238 -21.70 5.63 -3.48
C THR A 238 -22.80 6.46 -4.15
N ASP A 239 -22.68 7.79 -4.12
CA ASP A 239 -23.64 8.65 -4.81
C ASP A 239 -23.59 8.38 -6.33
N PRO A 240 -24.73 8.15 -7.01
CA PRO A 240 -24.74 7.79 -8.42
C PRO A 240 -24.07 8.82 -9.33
N GLU A 241 -24.21 10.12 -9.03
CA GLU A 241 -23.61 11.19 -9.82
C GLU A 241 -22.09 11.19 -9.65
N ILE A 242 -21.59 11.00 -8.43
CA ILE A 242 -20.16 10.89 -8.14
C ILE A 242 -19.54 9.67 -8.81
N VAL A 243 -20.20 8.51 -8.73
CA VAL A 243 -19.72 7.26 -9.35
C VAL A 243 -19.62 7.41 -10.87
N GLU A 244 -20.66 7.96 -11.51
CA GLU A 244 -20.67 8.16 -12.96
C GLU A 244 -19.60 9.17 -13.39
N ASN A 245 -19.51 10.31 -12.69
CA ASN A 245 -18.50 11.32 -12.99
C ASN A 245 -17.07 10.78 -12.81
N ALA A 246 -16.81 10.02 -11.75
CA ALA A 246 -15.52 9.38 -11.52
C ALA A 246 -15.17 8.38 -12.63
N PHE A 247 -16.17 7.61 -13.09
CA PHE A 247 -15.99 6.69 -14.21
C PHE A 247 -15.63 7.43 -15.51
N GLN A 248 -16.34 8.50 -15.86
CA GLN A 248 -16.06 9.29 -17.07
C GLN A 248 -14.70 9.98 -17.02
N VAL A 249 -14.30 10.54 -15.87
CA VAL A 249 -12.97 11.14 -15.68
C VAL A 249 -11.88 10.08 -15.82
N LYS A 250 -12.04 8.91 -15.20
CA LYS A 250 -11.08 7.81 -15.36
C LYS A 250 -10.95 7.38 -16.82
N ARG A 251 -12.08 7.23 -17.52
CA ARG A 251 -12.11 6.87 -18.94
C ARG A 251 -11.35 7.89 -19.79
N SER A 252 -11.60 9.19 -19.60
CA SER A 252 -10.94 10.25 -20.37
C SER A 252 -9.43 10.30 -20.09
N MET A 253 -9.00 10.13 -18.84
CA MET A 253 -7.58 10.05 -18.50
C MET A 253 -6.88 8.85 -19.17
N MET A 254 -7.54 7.69 -19.23
CA MET A 254 -7.00 6.52 -19.91
C MET A 254 -6.85 6.73 -21.42
N VAL A 255 -7.86 7.32 -22.07
CA VAL A 255 -7.80 7.66 -23.49
C VAL A 255 -6.68 8.68 -23.75
N GLN A 256 -6.58 9.73 -22.93
CA GLN A 256 -5.52 10.73 -23.07
C GLN A 256 -4.13 10.10 -22.92
N LYS A 257 -3.94 9.21 -21.94
CA LYS A 257 -2.68 8.52 -21.72
C LYS A 257 -2.28 7.64 -22.91
N LEU A 258 -3.25 6.95 -23.52
CA LEU A 258 -3.04 6.15 -24.72
C LEU A 258 -2.61 7.04 -25.89
N LEU A 259 -3.31 8.16 -26.14
CA LEU A 259 -2.95 9.09 -27.21
C LEU A 259 -1.57 9.70 -27.01
N ASP A 260 -1.19 10.04 -25.77
CA ASP A 260 0.17 10.52 -25.49
C ASP A 260 1.22 9.47 -25.87
N GLN A 261 0.98 8.19 -25.58
CA GLN A 261 1.90 7.09 -25.85
C GLN A 261 1.99 6.73 -27.34
N GLU A 262 0.84 6.51 -27.98
CA GLU A 262 0.76 5.97 -29.34
C GLU A 262 0.80 7.05 -30.42
N VAL A 263 0.46 8.29 -30.09
CA VAL A 263 0.41 9.41 -31.04
C VAL A 263 1.52 10.40 -30.74
N ARG A 264 1.45 11.14 -29.63
CA ARG A 264 2.37 12.27 -29.39
C ARG A 264 3.83 11.84 -29.28
N ASN A 265 4.11 10.80 -28.49
CA ASN A 265 5.48 10.31 -28.27
C ASN A 265 6.07 9.57 -29.48
N ALA A 266 5.22 9.10 -30.40
CA ALA A 266 5.65 8.43 -31.63
C ALA A 266 6.02 9.43 -32.74
N VAL A 267 5.47 10.65 -32.71
CA VAL A 267 5.76 11.69 -33.72
C VAL A 267 7.17 12.25 -33.55
N LYS A 268 8.04 11.90 -34.50
CA LYS A 268 9.37 12.49 -34.67
C LYS A 268 9.34 13.45 -35.87
N LEU A 269 9.90 14.64 -35.68
CA LEU A 269 10.08 15.64 -36.74
C LEU A 269 11.55 15.65 -37.16
N THR A 270 11.81 15.57 -38.46
CA THR A 270 13.15 15.72 -39.02
C THR A 270 13.33 17.10 -39.64
N PRO A 271 14.58 17.61 -39.78
CA PRO A 271 14.85 18.86 -40.49
C PRO A 271 14.29 18.88 -41.92
N GLU A 272 14.33 17.75 -42.61
CA GLU A 272 13.80 17.57 -43.96
C GLU A 272 12.27 17.74 -44.00
N ASP A 273 11.58 17.17 -43.00
CA ASP A 273 10.13 17.32 -42.86
C ASP A 273 9.72 18.79 -42.69
N LEU A 274 10.46 19.52 -41.86
CA LEU A 274 10.22 20.95 -41.63
C LEU A 274 10.43 21.75 -42.92
N LYS A 275 11.51 21.48 -43.64
CA LYS A 275 11.79 22.17 -44.92
C LYS A 275 10.67 21.92 -45.93
N LEU A 276 10.25 20.67 -46.11
CA LEU A 276 9.20 20.30 -47.05
C LEU A 276 7.85 20.94 -46.66
N TYR A 277 7.51 20.87 -45.37
CA TYR A 277 6.26 21.43 -44.87
C TYR A 277 6.22 22.96 -44.98
N TYR A 278 7.35 23.63 -44.72
CA TYR A 278 7.48 25.07 -44.92
C TYR A 278 7.31 25.44 -46.39
N GLU A 279 7.94 24.69 -47.32
CA GLU A 279 7.82 24.94 -48.76
C GLU A 279 6.38 24.79 -49.28
N ALA A 280 5.64 23.81 -48.76
CA ALA A 280 4.24 23.57 -49.11
C ALA A 280 3.27 24.61 -48.52
N HIS A 281 3.62 25.27 -47.41
CA HIS A 281 2.74 26.16 -46.65
C HIS A 281 3.32 27.57 -46.43
N LYS A 282 4.16 28.05 -47.35
CA LYS A 282 4.86 29.34 -47.23
C LYS A 282 3.93 30.53 -46.99
N ASP A 283 2.72 30.47 -47.51
CA ASP A 283 1.66 31.48 -47.36
C ASP A 283 1.22 31.68 -45.90
N ARG A 284 1.35 30.66 -45.04
CA ARG A 284 1.01 30.73 -43.62
C ARG A 284 2.06 31.49 -42.80
N TYR A 285 3.31 31.52 -43.25
CA TYR A 285 4.44 32.08 -42.51
C TYR A 285 4.79 33.49 -43.00
N THR A 286 3.92 34.46 -42.70
CA THR A 286 4.08 35.87 -43.10
C THR A 286 4.56 36.76 -41.95
N LYS A 287 5.36 37.78 -42.29
CA LYS A 287 5.71 38.89 -41.40
C LYS A 287 4.60 39.93 -41.46
N LYS A 288 4.11 40.37 -40.31
CA LYS A 288 3.09 41.42 -40.20
C LYS A 288 3.60 42.59 -39.37
N GLU A 289 3.35 43.79 -39.84
CA GLU A 289 3.62 45.05 -39.14
C GLU A 289 2.36 45.91 -39.19
N ASN A 290 1.87 46.38 -38.04
CA ASN A 290 0.58 47.08 -37.90
C ASN A 290 -0.61 46.34 -38.56
N GLY A 291 -0.61 45.00 -38.49
CA GLY A 291 -1.65 44.14 -39.07
C GLY A 291 -1.56 43.93 -40.58
N LYS A 292 -0.62 44.59 -41.28
CA LYS A 292 -0.38 44.40 -42.73
C LYS A 292 0.77 43.43 -42.97
N VAL A 293 0.63 42.58 -43.99
CA VAL A 293 1.71 41.67 -44.41
C VAL A 293 2.82 42.48 -45.06
N VAL A 294 4.03 42.41 -44.48
CA VAL A 294 5.23 43.11 -44.95
C VAL A 294 6.28 42.19 -45.56
N GLY A 295 6.07 40.87 -45.50
CA GLY A 295 6.95 39.88 -46.15
C GLY A 295 6.66 38.44 -45.71
N GLN A 296 7.53 37.51 -46.09
CA GLN A 296 7.52 36.14 -45.55
C GLN A 296 8.59 35.96 -44.46
N LYS A 297 8.27 35.16 -43.45
CA LYS A 297 9.24 34.66 -42.49
C LYS A 297 10.12 33.62 -43.19
N THR A 298 11.41 33.65 -42.94
CA THR A 298 12.35 32.60 -43.36
C THR A 298 12.10 31.31 -42.55
N LEU A 299 12.65 30.18 -43.01
CA LEU A 299 12.56 28.90 -42.29
C LEU A 299 13.04 29.00 -40.84
N VAL A 300 14.09 29.79 -40.59
CA VAL A 300 14.64 30.01 -39.25
C VAL A 300 13.68 30.84 -38.39
N GLU A 301 13.11 31.91 -38.95
CA GLU A 301 12.16 32.78 -38.24
C GLU A 301 10.81 32.10 -37.96
N ALA A 302 10.42 31.12 -38.78
CA ALA A 302 9.16 30.39 -38.64
C ALA A 302 9.30 29.08 -37.85
N LYS A 303 10.51 28.71 -37.39
CA LYS A 303 10.82 27.36 -36.91
C LYS A 303 9.86 26.84 -35.82
N ASP A 304 9.58 27.62 -34.79
CA ASP A 304 8.73 27.17 -33.67
C ASP A 304 7.25 27.01 -34.09
N GLU A 305 6.74 27.95 -34.90
CA GLU A 305 5.39 27.88 -35.47
C GLU A 305 5.26 26.66 -36.40
N LEU A 306 6.27 26.44 -37.23
CA LEU A 306 6.37 25.33 -38.18
C LEU A 306 6.42 23.97 -37.48
N GLU A 307 7.24 23.85 -36.42
CA GLU A 307 7.31 22.63 -35.60
C GLU A 307 5.97 22.34 -34.92
N GLY A 308 5.30 23.38 -34.39
CA GLY A 308 3.98 23.24 -33.78
C GLY A 308 2.89 22.82 -34.79
N ASP A 309 2.87 23.43 -35.97
CA ASP A 309 1.91 23.11 -37.03
C ASP A 309 2.11 21.69 -37.57
N LEU A 310 3.34 21.35 -37.95
CA LEU A 310 3.67 20.03 -38.48
C LEU A 310 3.42 18.93 -37.44
N ARG A 311 3.75 19.18 -36.16
CA ARG A 311 3.44 18.25 -35.08
C ARG A 311 1.94 18.01 -34.97
N ARG A 312 1.13 19.06 -34.95
CA ARG A 312 -0.34 18.94 -34.87
C ARG A 312 -0.90 18.16 -36.04
N GLU A 313 -0.46 18.44 -37.27
CA GLU A 313 -0.92 17.71 -38.46
C GLU A 313 -0.56 16.22 -38.38
N ARG A 314 0.69 15.91 -38.00
CA ARG A 314 1.14 14.51 -37.83
C ARG A 314 0.39 13.79 -36.72
N GLU A 315 0.17 14.45 -35.58
CA GLU A 315 -0.59 13.90 -34.47
C GLU A 315 -2.05 13.62 -34.88
N GLN A 316 -2.71 14.54 -35.59
CA GLN A 316 -4.06 14.34 -36.11
C GLN A 316 -4.13 13.16 -37.09
N GLY A 317 -3.20 13.08 -38.04
CA GLY A 317 -3.13 11.97 -39.00
C GLY A 317 -2.87 10.62 -38.33
N ALA A 318 -1.95 10.57 -37.37
CA ALA A 318 -1.66 9.36 -36.60
C ALA A 318 -2.83 8.93 -35.71
N GLN A 319 -3.52 9.89 -35.06
CA GLN A 319 -4.74 9.62 -34.29
C GLN A 319 -5.86 9.04 -35.17
N GLN A 320 -6.10 9.63 -36.36
CA GLN A 320 -7.09 9.14 -37.31
C GLN A 320 -6.78 7.70 -37.74
N LYS A 321 -5.49 7.41 -38.00
CA LYS A 321 -5.03 6.08 -38.42
C LYS A 321 -5.20 5.04 -37.31
N LEU A 322 -4.85 5.40 -36.07
CA LEU A 322 -5.05 4.55 -34.89
C LEU A 322 -6.54 4.23 -34.70
N LEU A 323 -7.42 5.24 -34.79
CA LEU A 323 -8.86 5.04 -34.70
C LEU A 323 -9.38 4.10 -35.79
N GLN A 324 -8.93 4.28 -37.03
CA GLN A 324 -9.32 3.41 -38.14
C GLN A 324 -8.89 1.95 -37.92
N GLN A 325 -7.67 1.73 -37.42
CA GLN A 325 -7.17 0.39 -37.09
C GLN A 325 -8.00 -0.26 -35.98
N LEU A 326 -8.33 0.48 -34.93
CA LEU A 326 -9.18 -0.02 -33.83
C LEU A 326 -10.60 -0.34 -34.31
N MET A 327 -11.19 0.53 -35.14
CA MET A 327 -12.51 0.27 -35.71
C MET A 327 -12.54 -1.00 -36.56
N GLN A 328 -11.49 -1.25 -37.34
CA GLN A 328 -11.36 -2.47 -38.13
C GLN A 328 -11.15 -3.71 -37.25
N ALA A 329 -10.23 -3.64 -36.29
CA ALA A 329 -9.90 -4.74 -35.39
C ALA A 329 -11.11 -5.19 -34.55
N GLU A 330 -11.89 -4.22 -34.07
CA GLU A 330 -13.09 -4.46 -33.25
C GLU A 330 -14.36 -4.69 -34.09
N ASN A 331 -14.24 -4.76 -35.43
CA ASN A 331 -15.36 -4.95 -36.36
C ASN A 331 -16.52 -3.98 -36.10
N VAL A 332 -16.22 -2.70 -35.89
CA VAL A 332 -17.22 -1.68 -35.58
C VAL A 332 -18.19 -1.52 -36.76
N GLN A 333 -19.48 -1.75 -36.49
CA GLN A 333 -20.56 -1.58 -37.45
C GLN A 333 -21.29 -0.26 -37.19
N LEU A 334 -21.40 0.59 -38.23
CA LEU A 334 -22.13 1.86 -38.17
C LEU A 334 -23.43 1.75 -38.95
N TYR A 335 -24.56 1.88 -38.26
CA TYR A 335 -25.90 1.90 -38.84
C TYR A 335 -26.32 3.34 -39.13
N THR A 336 -25.65 3.98 -40.10
CA THR A 336 -25.84 5.41 -40.40
C THR A 336 -27.22 5.72 -41.01
N ASP A 337 -27.87 4.72 -41.61
CA ASP A 337 -29.23 4.76 -42.14
C ASP A 337 -30.30 5.02 -41.07
N LEU A 338 -30.00 4.77 -39.79
CA LEU A 338 -30.88 5.09 -38.67
C LEU A 338 -30.86 6.59 -38.27
N PHE A 339 -29.95 7.39 -38.84
CA PHE A 339 -29.85 8.82 -38.57
C PHE A 339 -30.39 9.60 -39.78
N PRO A 340 -31.64 10.10 -39.74
CA PRO A 340 -32.22 10.80 -40.88
C PRO A 340 -31.44 12.10 -41.16
N ALA A 341 -31.17 12.37 -42.44
CA ALA A 341 -30.48 13.58 -42.90
C ALA A 341 -31.26 14.89 -42.60
N ASP A 342 -32.52 14.78 -42.17
CA ASP A 342 -33.45 15.89 -41.93
C ASP A 342 -34.24 15.64 -40.63
N ALA A 343 -33.88 16.35 -39.55
CA ALA A 343 -34.54 16.24 -38.24
C ALA A 343 -36.00 16.74 -38.26
N SER A 344 -36.42 17.41 -39.34
CA SER A 344 -37.77 17.92 -39.59
C SER A 344 -38.81 16.82 -39.84
N LYS A 345 -38.40 15.59 -40.19
CA LYS A 345 -39.31 14.46 -40.48
C LYS A 345 -39.59 13.53 -39.29
N LEU A 346 -38.98 13.78 -38.13
CA LEU A 346 -39.18 12.94 -36.94
C LEU A 346 -40.55 13.16 -36.26
N HIS A 347 -41.22 14.30 -36.49
CA HIS A 347 -42.56 14.57 -35.94
C HIS A 347 -43.70 13.86 -36.67
N ASP A 348 -43.49 13.35 -37.89
CA ASP A 348 -44.59 12.84 -38.73
C ASP A 348 -44.78 11.31 -38.63
N ARG A 349 -43.90 10.60 -37.90
CA ARG A 349 -43.96 9.13 -37.75
C ARG A 349 -44.60 8.66 -36.44
N GLY A 350 -45.08 9.57 -35.59
CA GLY A 350 -45.67 9.25 -34.29
C GLY A 350 -47.19 9.11 -34.25
N VAL A 351 -47.92 9.42 -35.32
CA VAL A 351 -49.39 9.31 -35.34
C VAL A 351 -49.85 8.70 -36.65
N LYS A 352 -49.76 7.37 -36.79
CA LYS A 352 -50.74 6.57 -37.54
C LYS A 352 -50.53 5.06 -37.34
N ALA A 353 -51.65 4.46 -36.93
CA ALA A 353 -51.99 3.02 -36.89
C ALA A 353 -51.31 2.20 -35.77
N LYS A 354 -52.03 1.46 -34.93
CA LYS A 354 -53.40 0.94 -35.04
C LYS A 354 -53.99 0.68 -33.65
#